data_AF-A0A8C5S000-F1
#
_entry.id   AF-A0A8C5S000-F1
#
_cell.length_a   1.000
_cell.length_b   1.000
_cell.length_c   1.000
_cell.angle_alpha   90.00
_cell.angle_beta   90.00
_cell.angle_gamma   90.00
#
_symmetry.space_group_name_H-M   'P 1'
#
loop_
_entity.id
_entity.type
_entity.pdbx_description
1 polymer ?
#
loop_
_entity_poly.entity_id
_entity_poly.type
_entity_poly.pdbx_seq_one_letter_code
_entity_poly.pdbx_strand_id
1 'polypeptide(L)'
;MADLATEGLARRERATTSFQRKVPDGGGGRLAVLPGTRPSVRHGQLLLSSGVPSLDSVLGGGLAIGTILLIEEDVYGVYSNLLFKNFLAEGVVCGHNLFIASDKEEPGIILKELPCPLPNLSDKEMEEVITMKSTQDSQESMRIAWRYQNKPKQEVNNISQFFHKILH
;
A
#
# COMPACT_ATOMS: atom_id res chain seq x y z
N MET A 1 5.41 9.34 78.89
CA MET A 1 6.48 8.58 78.23
C MET A 1 5.86 7.79 77.08
N ALA A 2 6.30 8.09 75.86
CA ALA A 2 6.22 7.29 74.62
C ALA A 2 4.81 6.87 74.10
N ASP A 3 4.48 6.91 72.81
CA ASP A 3 5.06 7.58 71.65
C ASP A 3 3.97 7.56 70.55
N LEU A 4 4.03 8.56 69.68
CA LEU A 4 3.17 8.79 68.52
C LEU A 4 3.69 7.96 67.34
N ALA A 5 2.84 7.29 66.55
CA ALA A 5 3.19 6.94 65.16
C ALA A 5 1.94 6.71 64.31
N THR A 6 1.54 7.80 63.64
CA THR A 6 0.61 7.77 62.50
C THR A 6 1.48 7.98 61.28
N GLU A 7 1.69 6.96 60.44
CA GLU A 7 2.24 7.13 59.09
C GLU A 7 1.47 6.16 58.18
N GLY A 8 0.84 6.58 57.09
CA GLY A 8 1.23 7.65 56.19
C GLY A 8 1.34 7.00 54.81
N LEU A 9 0.26 7.09 54.06
CA LEU A 9 0.05 6.43 52.77
C LEU A 9 1.01 7.03 51.71
N ALA A 10 2.22 6.49 51.57
CA ALA A 10 3.19 6.95 50.57
C ALA A 10 2.86 6.37 49.18
N ARG A 11 1.95 7.05 48.48
CA ARG A 11 1.75 6.95 47.04
C ARG A 11 3.08 7.27 46.35
N ARG A 12 3.72 6.25 45.77
CA ARG A 12 4.95 6.36 44.99
C ARG A 12 4.71 7.27 43.79
N GLU A 13 5.08 8.54 43.91
CA GLU A 13 5.10 9.49 42.80
C GLU A 13 6.06 8.96 41.74
N ARG A 14 5.51 8.63 40.56
CA ARG A 14 6.33 8.37 39.38
C ARG A 14 7.01 9.69 39.05
N ALA A 15 8.34 9.71 39.08
CA ALA A 15 9.14 10.83 38.63
C ALA A 15 8.75 11.19 37.19
N THR A 16 7.98 12.27 37.04
CA THR A 16 7.76 12.94 35.76
C THR A 16 9.10 13.53 35.35
N THR A 17 9.65 13.04 34.24
CA THR A 17 10.91 13.53 33.69
C THR A 17 10.79 15.02 33.37
N SER A 18 11.86 15.78 33.66
CA SER A 18 11.92 17.25 33.61
C SER A 18 11.76 17.85 32.21
N PHE A 19 11.63 17.02 31.17
CA PHE A 19 11.33 17.46 29.81
C PHE A 19 9.82 17.60 29.59
N GLN A 20 9.20 18.57 30.25
CA GLN A 20 7.85 19.02 29.92
C GLN A 20 7.94 19.99 28.74
N ARG A 21 7.73 19.48 27.51
CA ARG A 21 7.61 20.33 26.33
C ARG A 21 6.34 21.17 26.45
N LYS A 22 6.52 22.46 26.76
CA LYS A 22 5.46 23.47 26.80
C LYS A 22 4.71 23.48 25.46
N VAL A 23 3.47 23.03 25.45
CA VAL A 23 2.56 23.19 24.31
C VAL A 23 2.05 24.63 24.39
N PRO A 24 2.31 25.49 23.39
CA PRO A 24 1.82 26.85 23.42
C PRO A 24 0.31 26.83 23.17
N ASP A 25 -0.44 27.26 24.20
CA ASP A 25 -1.83 27.66 24.08
C ASP A 25 -1.85 28.97 23.29
N GLY A 26 -2.17 28.88 21.99
CA GLY A 26 -2.29 30.03 21.10
C GLY A 26 -1.27 30.08 19.96
N GLY A 27 -1.70 29.64 18.77
CA GLY A 27 -1.42 30.31 17.50
C GLY A 27 0.01 30.40 16.95
N GLY A 28 1.00 29.68 17.49
CA GLY A 28 2.38 29.79 17.02
C GLY A 28 3.16 28.46 17.03
N GLY A 29 3.51 27.97 15.83
CA GLY A 29 4.72 27.16 15.63
C GLY A 29 4.63 25.64 15.82
N ARG A 30 3.44 25.02 15.79
CA ARG A 30 3.41 23.64 15.27
C ARG A 30 3.59 23.80 13.76
N LEU A 31 4.72 23.34 13.20
CA LEU A 31 4.79 23.11 11.76
C LEU A 31 3.48 22.44 11.39
N ALA A 32 2.67 23.10 10.56
CA ALA A 32 1.32 22.68 10.28
C ALA A 32 1.37 21.18 10.01
N VAL A 33 0.66 20.39 10.82
CA VAL A 33 0.66 18.94 10.67
C VAL A 33 -0.16 18.65 9.42
N LEU A 34 0.49 18.85 8.28
CA LEU A 34 -0.05 18.53 6.98
C LEU A 34 -0.22 17.01 6.97
N PRO A 35 -1.41 16.50 6.60
CA PRO A 35 -1.65 15.07 6.56
C PRO A 35 -0.60 14.40 5.68
N GLY A 36 -0.14 13.20 6.03
CA GLY A 36 0.90 12.50 5.26
C GLY A 36 2.32 13.08 5.32
N THR A 37 2.56 14.14 6.11
CA THR A 37 3.91 14.73 6.23
C THR A 37 4.62 14.29 7.51
N ARG A 38 5.95 14.13 7.42
CA ARG A 38 6.81 13.76 8.56
C ARG A 38 7.88 14.83 8.77
N PRO A 39 8.09 15.31 10.01
CA PRO A 39 9.16 16.26 10.28
C PRO A 39 10.54 15.58 10.14
N SER A 40 11.40 16.16 9.31
CA SER A 40 12.80 15.74 9.20
C SER A 40 13.56 16.07 10.48
N VAL A 41 14.23 15.06 11.04
CA VAL A 41 15.06 15.22 12.25
C VAL A 41 16.32 16.04 11.97
N ARG A 42 16.82 16.02 10.72
CA ARG A 42 18.08 16.69 10.35
C ARG A 42 17.92 18.17 10.04
N HIS A 43 16.86 18.53 9.30
CA HIS A 43 16.74 19.89 8.74
C HIS A 43 15.48 20.63 9.20
N GLY A 44 14.63 20.01 10.03
CA GLY A 44 13.36 20.62 10.49
C GLY A 44 12.34 20.88 9.38
N GLN A 45 12.60 20.41 8.16
CA GLN A 45 11.69 20.49 7.02
C GLN A 45 10.66 19.37 7.08
N LEU A 46 9.49 19.60 6.50
CA LEU A 46 8.49 18.56 6.32
C LEU A 46 8.82 17.72 5.08
N LEU A 47 8.75 16.40 5.24
CA LEU A 47 8.97 15.41 4.18
C LEU A 47 7.65 14.73 3.82
N LEU A 48 7.49 14.44 2.53
CA LEU A 48 6.43 13.65 1.93
C LEU A 48 6.98 12.27 1.55
N SER A 49 6.18 11.22 1.67
CA SER A 49 6.56 9.92 1.12
C SER A 49 6.40 9.91 -0.39
N SER A 50 7.32 9.24 -1.09
CA SER A 50 7.20 8.96 -2.52
C SER A 50 6.25 7.80 -2.83
N GLY A 51 5.70 7.14 -1.81
CA GLY A 51 4.99 5.86 -1.94
C GLY A 51 5.91 4.66 -2.11
N VAL A 52 7.23 4.88 -2.22
CA VAL A 52 8.24 3.82 -2.40
C VAL A 52 9.29 3.91 -1.30
N PRO A 53 9.29 3.00 -0.30
CA PRO A 53 10.18 3.09 0.87
C PRO A 53 11.68 3.10 0.54
N SER A 54 12.09 2.38 -0.52
CA SER A 54 13.47 2.36 -0.98
C SER A 54 13.91 3.71 -1.55
N LEU A 55 13.04 4.39 -2.31
CA LEU A 55 13.30 5.72 -2.84
C LEU A 55 13.34 6.76 -1.72
N ASP A 56 12.40 6.70 -0.78
CA ASP A 56 12.40 7.59 0.39
C ASP A 56 13.70 7.48 1.18
N SER A 57 14.22 6.27 1.35
CA SER A 57 15.49 6.02 2.05
C SER A 57 16.67 6.67 1.32
N VAL A 58 16.72 6.59 -0.01
CA VAL A 58 17.77 7.22 -0.84
C VAL A 58 17.68 8.74 -0.78
N LEU A 59 16.47 9.31 -0.76
CA LEU A 59 16.23 10.75 -0.62
C LEU A 59 16.46 11.28 0.80
N GLY A 60 16.78 10.40 1.76
CA GLY A 60 17.08 10.77 3.14
C GLY A 60 15.85 10.86 4.06
N GLY A 61 14.79 10.13 3.72
CA GLY A 61 13.56 9.96 4.49
C GLY A 61 12.28 10.35 3.74
N GLY A 62 12.38 10.79 2.48
CA GLY A 62 11.26 11.27 1.66
C GLY A 62 11.59 12.55 0.89
N LEU A 63 10.59 13.09 0.22
CA LEU A 63 10.68 14.32 -0.59
C LEU A 63 10.38 15.56 0.26
N ALA A 64 11.27 16.56 0.27
CA ALA A 64 11.03 17.79 1.02
C ALA A 64 9.94 18.65 0.35
N ILE A 65 9.04 19.23 1.14
CA ILE A 65 7.98 20.12 0.64
C ILE A 65 8.62 21.35 -0.03
N GLY A 66 8.08 21.75 -1.18
CA GLY A 66 8.58 22.89 -1.96
C GLY A 66 9.76 22.55 -2.87
N THR A 67 10.09 21.27 -3.05
CA THR A 67 11.09 20.80 -4.00
C THR A 67 10.44 20.19 -5.25
N ILE A 68 11.24 20.04 -6.30
CA ILE A 68 10.84 19.40 -7.56
C ILE A 68 11.65 18.12 -7.71
N LEU A 69 10.96 17.00 -7.96
CA LEU A 69 11.57 15.71 -8.26
C LEU A 69 11.44 15.46 -9.77
N LEU A 70 12.58 15.36 -10.45
CA LEU A 70 12.65 14.95 -11.86
C LEU A 70 13.11 13.49 -11.93
N ILE A 71 12.36 12.66 -12.65
CA ILE A 71 12.71 11.27 -12.91
C ILE A 71 13.03 11.15 -14.40
N GLU A 72 14.30 10.88 -14.71
CA GLU A 72 14.73 10.58 -16.07
C GLU A 72 14.49 9.10 -16.36
N GLU A 73 14.04 8.84 -17.58
CA GLU A 73 13.62 7.53 -18.04
C GLU A 73 14.70 6.92 -18.95
N ASP A 74 15.09 5.68 -18.66
CA ASP A 74 15.98 4.91 -19.53
C ASP A 74 15.22 4.36 -20.76
N VAL A 75 15.92 3.85 -21.76
CA VAL A 75 15.41 3.40 -23.08
C VAL A 75 14.19 2.48 -22.98
N TYR A 76 14.08 1.68 -21.91
CA TYR A 76 12.98 0.74 -21.69
C TYR A 76 11.72 1.35 -21.07
N GLY A 77 11.83 2.50 -20.44
CA GLY A 77 10.69 3.29 -19.99
C GLY A 77 9.66 2.66 -19.04
N VAL A 78 10.09 1.74 -18.18
CA VAL A 78 9.15 0.98 -17.35
C VAL A 78 8.94 1.61 -15.96
N TYR A 79 10.01 2.13 -15.35
CA TYR A 79 9.98 2.49 -13.94
C TYR A 79 9.50 3.91 -13.66
N SER A 80 9.65 4.85 -14.59
CA SER A 80 9.26 6.24 -14.35
C SER A 80 7.75 6.36 -14.09
N ASN A 81 6.95 5.68 -14.90
CA ASN A 81 5.50 5.64 -14.78
C ASN A 81 5.07 4.94 -13.49
N LEU A 82 5.76 3.86 -13.10
CA LEU A 82 5.51 3.18 -11.83
C LEU A 82 5.77 4.10 -10.62
N LEU A 83 6.92 4.77 -10.58
CA LEU A 83 7.25 5.69 -9.50
C LEU A 83 6.27 6.86 -9.44
N PHE A 84 5.91 7.42 -10.58
CA PHE A 84 4.91 8.48 -10.70
C PHE A 84 3.54 8.06 -10.17
N LYS A 85 3.04 6.87 -10.57
CA LYS A 85 1.76 6.33 -10.09
C LYS A 85 1.77 6.05 -8.59
N ASN A 86 2.88 5.56 -8.04
CA ASN A 86 3.01 5.36 -6.59
C ASN A 86 2.98 6.69 -5.82
N PHE A 87 3.69 7.70 -6.31
CA PHE A 87 3.65 9.05 -5.72
C PHE A 87 2.23 9.63 -5.74
N LEU A 88 1.52 9.43 -6.85
CA LEU A 88 0.14 9.89 -6.97
C LEU A 88 -0.80 9.13 -6.01
N ALA A 89 -0.68 7.81 -5.94
CA ALA A 89 -1.47 6.98 -5.04
C ALA A 89 -1.23 7.35 -3.56
N GLU A 90 0.02 7.56 -3.16
CA GLU A 90 0.37 8.02 -1.81
C GLU A 90 -0.28 9.37 -1.49
N GLY A 91 -0.26 10.30 -2.45
CA GLY A 91 -0.94 11.58 -2.33
C GLY A 91 -2.46 11.45 -2.15
N VAL A 92 -3.10 10.51 -2.85
CA VAL A 92 -4.54 10.23 -2.71
C VAL A 92 -4.84 9.67 -1.31
N VAL A 93 -4.03 8.73 -0.82
CA VAL A 93 -4.18 8.15 0.53
C VAL A 93 -4.01 9.20 1.61
N CYS A 94 -3.05 10.09 1.43
CA CYS A 94 -2.79 11.19 2.36
C CYS A 94 -3.82 12.32 2.29
N GLY A 95 -4.74 12.30 1.31
CA GLY A 95 -5.73 13.34 1.11
C GLY A 95 -5.13 14.66 0.61
N HIS A 96 -4.05 14.59 -0.17
CA HIS A 96 -3.45 15.77 -0.80
C HIS A 96 -4.25 16.20 -2.04
N ASN A 97 -4.22 17.51 -2.33
CA ASN A 97 -4.72 18.03 -3.59
C ASN A 97 -3.68 17.76 -4.68
N LEU A 98 -4.06 16.97 -5.68
CA LEU A 98 -3.17 16.54 -6.75
C LEU A 98 -3.56 17.22 -8.06
N PHE A 99 -2.56 17.67 -8.79
CA PHE A 99 -2.71 18.17 -10.16
C PHE A 99 -1.94 17.26 -11.10
N ILE A 100 -2.64 16.76 -12.12
CA ILE A 100 -2.08 15.82 -13.09
C ILE A 100 -2.11 16.49 -14.46
N ALA A 101 -0.94 16.66 -15.04
CA ALA A 101 -0.78 17.05 -16.42
C ALA A 101 0.11 16.01 -17.10
N SER A 102 -0.35 15.51 -18.25
CA SER A 102 0.36 14.53 -19.05
C SER A 102 0.22 14.91 -20.52
N ASP A 103 1.33 14.79 -21.25
CA ASP A 103 1.36 14.96 -22.70
C ASP A 103 1.09 13.63 -23.42
N LYS A 104 1.42 12.50 -22.79
CA LYS A 104 1.35 11.15 -23.40
C LYS A 104 -0.02 10.49 -23.26
N GLU A 105 -0.68 10.66 -22.11
CA GLU A 105 -1.89 9.91 -21.72
C GLU A 105 -2.94 10.86 -21.13
N GLU A 106 -4.21 10.53 -21.29
CA GLU A 106 -5.29 11.28 -20.65
C GLU A 106 -5.25 11.08 -19.11
N PRO A 107 -5.31 12.15 -18.31
CA PRO A 107 -5.18 12.05 -16.84
C PRO A 107 -6.25 11.15 -16.20
N GLY A 108 -7.43 11.04 -16.80
CA GLY A 108 -8.50 10.16 -16.32
C GLY A 108 -8.17 8.67 -16.41
N ILE A 109 -7.26 8.26 -17.31
CA ILE A 109 -6.80 6.88 -17.44
C ILE A 109 -5.76 6.58 -16.37
N ILE A 110 -4.79 7.48 -16.19
CA ILE A 110 -3.74 7.39 -15.16
C ILE A 110 -4.37 7.15 -13.78
N LEU A 111 -5.43 7.89 -13.46
CA LEU A 111 -6.16 7.78 -12.19
C LEU A 111 -6.82 6.41 -11.96
N LYS A 112 -7.22 5.71 -13.03
CA LYS A 112 -7.83 4.38 -12.95
C LYS A 112 -6.79 3.27 -12.75
N GLU A 113 -5.55 3.52 -13.14
CA GLU A 113 -4.46 2.54 -13.09
C GLU A 113 -3.58 2.68 -11.83
N LEU A 114 -4.03 3.46 -10.84
CA LEU A 114 -3.25 3.65 -9.63
C LEU A 114 -3.14 2.36 -8.81
N PRO A 115 -1.96 2.11 -8.22
CA PRO A 115 -1.81 0.99 -7.30
C PRO A 115 -2.74 1.17 -6.11
N CYS A 116 -3.38 0.08 -5.70
CA CYS A 116 -4.15 0.04 -4.47
C CYS A 116 -3.18 0.10 -3.28
N PRO A 117 -3.44 0.93 -2.27
CA PRO A 117 -2.65 0.91 -1.04
C PRO A 117 -2.69 -0.49 -0.45
N LEU A 118 -1.53 -1.01 -0.06
CA LEU A 118 -1.50 -2.25 0.70
C LEU A 118 -2.12 -1.97 2.07
N PRO A 119 -3.18 -2.69 2.46
CA PRO A 119 -3.69 -2.57 3.81
C PRO A 119 -2.60 -3.01 4.79
N ASN A 120 -2.51 -2.36 5.95
CA ASN A 120 -1.59 -2.72 7.04
C ASN A 120 -2.04 -4.05 7.68
N LEU A 121 -1.92 -5.12 6.91
CA LEU A 121 -2.23 -6.47 7.30
C LEU A 121 -0.92 -7.14 7.69
N SER A 122 -0.95 -7.92 8.76
CA SER A 122 0.13 -8.86 9.04
C SER A 122 0.31 -9.80 7.84
N ASP A 123 1.50 -10.38 7.67
CA ASP A 123 1.79 -11.29 6.54
C ASP A 123 0.72 -12.38 6.36
N LYS A 124 0.11 -12.84 7.47
CA LYS A 124 -0.98 -13.82 7.49
C LYS A 124 -2.30 -13.28 6.95
N GLU A 125 -2.65 -12.06 7.32
CA GLU A 125 -3.87 -11.38 6.86
C GLU A 125 -3.74 -10.97 5.38
N MET A 126 -2.52 -10.66 4.92
CA MET A 126 -2.25 -10.39 3.51
C MET A 126 -2.43 -11.65 2.64
N GLU A 127 -2.00 -12.81 3.13
CA GLU A 127 -2.18 -14.10 2.46
C GLU A 127 -3.67 -14.47 2.35
N GLU A 128 -4.47 -14.20 3.38
CA GLU A 128 -5.93 -14.37 3.35
C GLU A 128 -6.62 -13.44 2.34
N VAL A 129 -6.25 -12.15 2.29
CA VAL A 129 -6.88 -11.19 1.36
C VAL A 129 -6.53 -11.48 -0.10
N ILE A 130 -5.28 -11.88 -0.37
CA ILE A 130 -4.85 -12.32 -1.71
C ILE A 130 -5.61 -13.59 -2.11
N THR A 131 -5.76 -14.54 -1.17
CA THR A 131 -6.51 -15.79 -1.39
C THR A 131 -7.99 -15.49 -1.66
N MET A 132 -8.63 -14.63 -0.88
CA MET A 132 -10.04 -14.27 -1.07
C MET A 132 -10.28 -13.60 -2.44
N LYS A 133 -9.44 -12.62 -2.81
CA LYS A 133 -9.55 -11.94 -4.11
C LYS A 133 -9.30 -12.91 -5.27
N SER A 134 -8.33 -13.81 -5.15
CA SER A 134 -8.05 -14.87 -6.12
C SER A 134 -9.21 -15.87 -6.26
N THR A 135 -9.86 -16.27 -5.15
CA THR A 135 -11.02 -17.17 -5.21
C THR A 135 -12.22 -16.53 -5.91
N GLN A 136 -12.41 -15.22 -5.75
CA GLN A 136 -13.52 -14.49 -6.38
C GLN A 136 -13.32 -14.36 -7.90
N ASP A 137 -12.11 -14.04 -8.36
CA ASP A 137 -11.75 -14.04 -9.80
C ASP A 137 -11.73 -15.44 -10.41
N SER A 138 -11.33 -16.46 -9.63
CA SER A 138 -11.35 -17.87 -10.06
C SER A 138 -12.78 -18.38 -10.27
N GLN A 139 -13.73 -17.94 -9.44
CA GLN A 139 -15.14 -18.31 -9.58
C GLN A 139 -15.80 -17.66 -10.82
N GLU A 140 -15.34 -16.49 -11.27
CA GLU A 140 -15.84 -15.88 -12.50
C GLU A 140 -15.23 -16.52 -13.75
N SER A 141 -13.92 -16.80 -13.74
CA SER A 141 -13.19 -17.38 -14.88
C SER A 141 -13.49 -18.86 -15.10
N MET A 142 -13.85 -19.63 -14.06
CA MET A 142 -14.21 -21.05 -14.19
C MET A 142 -15.69 -21.32 -14.51
N ARG A 143 -16.51 -20.29 -14.77
CA ARG A 143 -17.92 -20.47 -15.14
C ARG A 143 -18.11 -21.29 -16.43
N ILE A 144 -17.17 -21.21 -17.38
CA ILE A 144 -17.24 -21.97 -18.64
C ILE A 144 -16.87 -23.44 -18.41
N ALA A 145 -15.74 -23.72 -17.74
CA ALA A 145 -15.26 -25.07 -17.49
C ALA A 145 -16.23 -25.90 -16.61
N TRP A 146 -16.85 -25.26 -15.60
CA TRP A 146 -17.83 -25.90 -14.72
C TRP A 146 -19.04 -26.46 -15.50
N ARG A 147 -19.51 -25.77 -16.54
CA ARG A 147 -20.64 -26.24 -17.38
C ARG A 147 -20.36 -27.55 -18.12
N TYR A 148 -19.09 -27.92 -18.30
CA TYR A 148 -18.71 -29.16 -18.97
C TYR A 148 -18.38 -30.31 -18.00
N GLN A 149 -18.32 -30.06 -16.69
CA GLN A 149 -17.90 -31.05 -15.69
C GLN A 149 -18.82 -32.28 -15.63
N ASN A 150 -20.11 -32.09 -15.90
CA ASN A 150 -21.11 -33.17 -15.91
C ASN A 150 -21.53 -33.59 -17.32
N LYS A 151 -20.78 -33.23 -18.37
CA LYS A 151 -21.09 -33.78 -19.69
C LYS A 151 -20.73 -35.28 -19.72
N PRO A 152 -21.63 -36.13 -20.22
CA PRO A 152 -21.33 -37.55 -20.36
C PRO A 152 -20.09 -37.70 -21.23
N LYS A 153 -19.06 -38.37 -20.71
CA LYS A 153 -17.85 -38.70 -21.46
C LYS A 153 -18.27 -39.60 -22.61
N GLN A 154 -18.19 -39.12 -23.85
CA GLN A 154 -18.43 -39.95 -25.00
C GLN A 154 -17.29 -40.98 -25.08
N GLU A 155 -17.62 -42.24 -24.88
CA GLU A 155 -16.71 -43.34 -25.15
C GLU A 155 -16.46 -43.40 -26.66
N VAL A 156 -15.21 -43.22 -27.06
CA VAL A 156 -14.78 -43.48 -28.43
C VAL A 156 -14.70 -45.01 -28.57
N ASN A 157 -15.79 -45.62 -29.02
CA ASN A 157 -15.79 -47.04 -29.36
C ASN A 157 -14.81 -47.29 -30.52
N ASN A 158 -13.78 -48.09 -30.26
CA ASN A 158 -12.76 -48.51 -31.21
C ASN A 158 -13.42 -49.16 -32.45
N ILE A 159 -13.35 -48.52 -33.62
CA ILE A 159 -13.80 -49.07 -34.92
C ILE A 159 -12.74 -50.05 -35.48
N SER A 160 -12.19 -50.92 -34.63
CA SER A 160 -11.11 -51.82 -35.04
C SER A 160 -11.57 -53.12 -35.70
N GLN A 161 -12.86 -53.27 -36.04
CA GLN A 161 -13.40 -54.51 -36.62
C GLN A 161 -13.98 -54.39 -38.04
N PHE A 162 -13.98 -53.21 -38.67
CA PHE A 162 -14.57 -53.06 -40.02
C PHE A 162 -13.62 -53.36 -41.19
N PHE A 163 -12.31 -53.56 -40.97
CA PHE A 163 -11.34 -53.74 -42.05
C PHE A 163 -10.98 -55.19 -42.39
N HIS A 164 -11.53 -56.21 -41.70
CA HIS A 164 -11.15 -57.60 -41.96
C HIS A 164 -12.02 -58.36 -42.97
N LYS A 165 -12.87 -57.67 -43.77
CA LYS A 165 -13.78 -58.37 -44.70
C LYS A 165 -13.87 -57.79 -46.12
N ILE A 166 -12.86 -57.07 -46.58
CA ILE A 166 -12.71 -56.70 -48.00
C ILE A 166 -11.26 -56.92 -48.43
N LEU A 167 -10.92 -58.17 -48.70
CA LEU A 167 -9.88 -58.58 -49.66
C LEU A 167 -10.02 -60.09 -49.83
N HIS A 168 -10.68 -60.46 -50.92
CA HIS A 168 -10.64 -61.77 -51.54
C HIS A 168 -9.91 -61.64 -52.87
#